data_AF-A0A504IX35-F1
#
_entry.id   AF-A0A504IX35-F1
#
_cell.length_a   1.000
_cell.length_b   1.000
_cell.length_c   1.000
_cell.angle_alpha   90.00
_cell.angle_beta   90.00
_cell.angle_gamma   90.00
#
_symmetry.space_group_name_H-M   'P 1'
#
loop_
_entity.id
_entity.type
_entity.pdbx_description
1 polymer ?
#
loop_
_entity_poly.entity_id
_entity_poly.type
_entity_poly.pdbx_seq_one_letter_code
_entity_poly.pdbx_strand_id
1 'polypeptide(L)'
;DSPLPCQIRVLVDAEWAAISAGLVQRAELFEEIIADIYGPNRLVEKGILPAGLIAASPEYLRPVVGTRPADGHFLHFCAFELGRGPDGRWWVLGDRTQAPSGAGFALENRVATTRALSDIYGEMHVHRLAGFFRRFRDALIGMAREADGRVAILTPGPLNETYYEHAYIARYLGIMLLEGEDLTVSGGRLMVRTVSGLMPISVLWRRLDAAFADPLELRSESQIGTPGLVEAIRQGSVSTVNALGSGLMETRALLAFLPKIARELRGEELELPTVATWWCGQASYRAHVLSNIDSMVIGPALSTRLAFEDDDQTRLGSALSAGERADLVARIERDGDAFVGQEAVTLSTTPVYVGGWLEPRPASLRVYLARTPEGWTVMPGGFARVGLSLDPTAIAMQRGGQAADVWVVSDRPVERETLLPQEGDSFSRTRPGSLPSRAAENLTWLGRYIERSEDTVRILRAYHVRLAETSDPDMPLLADIRDHLEPFGIDVETAIPSGLIGTLDSAVYSAGQIRDRFSPDGWLALKDLSKTIHQFATTVAPGDDATRAMTVMLR
;
A
#
# COMPACT_ATOMS: atom_id res chain seq x y z
N ASP A 1 24.39 5.70 -1.81
CA ASP A 1 24.46 4.70 -0.74
C ASP A 1 23.22 4.73 0.12
N SER A 2 22.18 3.98 -0.27
CA SER A 2 21.09 3.66 0.66
C SER A 2 21.58 2.53 1.58
N PRO A 3 21.42 2.64 2.91
CA PRO A 3 21.74 1.54 3.81
C PRO A 3 20.89 0.32 3.41
N LEU A 4 21.57 -0.80 3.13
CA LEU A 4 20.91 -2.08 2.89
C LEU A 4 19.97 -2.40 4.05
N PRO A 5 18.69 -2.74 3.81
CA PRO A 5 17.75 -3.13 4.86
C PRO A 5 18.03 -4.59 5.25
N CYS A 6 19.18 -4.86 5.88
CA CYS A 6 19.52 -6.20 6.39
C CYS A 6 19.06 -6.41 7.84
N GLN A 7 18.07 -5.65 8.30
CA GLN A 7 17.49 -5.83 9.63
C GLN A 7 16.48 -6.97 9.58
N ILE A 8 16.71 -7.98 10.42
CA ILE A 8 15.84 -9.15 10.55
C ILE A 8 15.35 -9.22 11.98
N ARG A 9 14.03 -9.30 12.16
CA ARG A 9 13.41 -9.67 13.43
C ARG A 9 13.02 -11.14 13.39
N VAL A 10 13.52 -11.92 14.34
CA VAL A 10 13.24 -13.35 14.44
C VAL A 10 12.16 -13.60 15.49
N LEU A 11 11.15 -14.38 15.15
CA LEU A 11 10.10 -14.88 16.06
C LEU A 11 10.05 -16.41 15.97
N VAL A 12 9.82 -17.06 17.11
CA VAL A 12 9.70 -18.52 17.19
C VAL A 12 8.25 -18.97 16.99
N ASP A 13 8.04 -20.17 16.44
CA ASP A 13 6.72 -20.73 16.12
C ASP A 13 5.70 -20.66 17.28
N ALA A 14 6.13 -20.95 18.51
CA ALA A 14 5.22 -20.93 19.66
C ALA A 14 4.68 -19.52 19.97
N GLU A 15 5.55 -18.50 19.88
CA GLU A 15 5.15 -17.10 20.04
C GLU A 15 4.26 -16.66 18.88
N TRP A 16 4.59 -17.10 17.67
CA TRP A 16 3.80 -16.82 16.47
C TRP A 16 2.40 -17.45 16.50
N ALA A 17 2.25 -18.66 17.04
CA ALA A 17 0.97 -19.34 17.16
C ALA A 17 -0.02 -18.57 18.05
N ALA A 18 0.46 -18.04 19.18
CA ALA A 18 -0.34 -17.21 20.09
C ALA A 18 -0.76 -15.88 19.42
N ILE A 19 0.16 -15.22 18.71
CA ILE A 19 -0.16 -14.02 17.92
C ILE A 19 -1.20 -14.35 16.86
N SER A 20 -1.03 -15.45 16.14
CA SER A 20 -1.92 -15.86 15.06
C SER A 20 -3.34 -16.11 15.57
N ALA A 21 -3.50 -16.85 16.68
CA ALA A 21 -4.82 -17.12 17.27
C ALA A 21 -5.56 -15.83 17.66
N GLY A 22 -4.90 -14.93 18.38
CA GLY A 22 -5.54 -13.70 18.82
C GLY A 22 -5.84 -12.72 17.68
N LEU A 23 -5.04 -12.70 16.61
CA LEU A 23 -5.35 -11.90 15.43
C LEU A 23 -6.53 -12.48 14.63
N VAL A 24 -6.68 -13.81 14.56
CA VAL A 24 -7.84 -14.46 13.96
C VAL A 24 -9.11 -14.14 14.76
N GLN A 25 -9.05 -14.26 16.10
CA GLN A 25 -10.16 -13.87 16.98
C GLN A 25 -10.58 -12.41 16.73
N ARG A 26 -9.61 -11.51 16.62
CA ARG A 26 -9.85 -10.08 16.38
C ARG A 26 -10.46 -9.79 15.00
N ALA A 27 -9.95 -10.43 13.94
CA ALA A 27 -10.49 -10.27 12.59
C ALA A 27 -11.94 -10.75 12.50
N GLU A 28 -12.25 -11.87 13.15
CA GLU A 28 -13.62 -12.40 13.26
C GLU A 28 -14.54 -11.50 14.09
N LEU A 29 -14.04 -10.92 15.19
CA LEU A 29 -14.79 -9.92 15.96
C LEU A 29 -15.11 -8.68 15.11
N PHE A 30 -14.17 -8.21 14.31
CA PHE A 30 -14.39 -7.07 13.42
C PHE A 30 -15.39 -7.36 12.31
N GLU A 31 -15.39 -8.58 11.76
CA GLU A 31 -16.40 -9.05 10.81
C GLU A 31 -17.81 -8.97 11.42
N GLU A 32 -17.98 -9.38 12.68
CA GLU A 32 -19.27 -9.29 13.37
C GLU A 32 -19.69 -7.84 13.64
N ILE A 33 -18.74 -6.99 14.06
CA ILE A 33 -19.02 -5.57 14.34
C ILE A 33 -19.47 -4.84 13.08
N ILE A 34 -18.74 -5.01 11.97
CA ILE A 34 -19.08 -4.32 10.72
C ILE A 34 -20.41 -4.82 10.15
N ALA A 35 -20.66 -6.14 10.22
CA ALA A 35 -21.93 -6.72 9.80
C ALA A 35 -23.11 -6.24 10.65
N ASP A 36 -22.90 -6.03 11.96
CA ASP A 36 -23.90 -5.42 12.83
C ASP A 36 -24.16 -3.95 12.46
N ILE A 37 -23.12 -3.12 12.38
CA ILE A 37 -23.23 -1.68 12.11
C ILE A 37 -23.91 -1.39 10.77
N TYR A 38 -23.55 -2.11 9.70
CA TYR A 38 -24.16 -1.92 8.37
C TYR A 38 -25.46 -2.72 8.18
N GLY A 39 -25.85 -3.55 9.16
CA GLY A 39 -27.03 -4.38 9.13
C GLY A 39 -28.02 -4.04 10.27
N PRO A 40 -28.21 -4.94 11.26
CA PRO A 40 -29.25 -4.78 12.30
C PRO A 40 -28.94 -3.72 13.36
N ASN A 41 -27.69 -3.27 13.49
CA ASN A 41 -27.24 -2.20 14.38
C ASN A 41 -27.54 -2.42 15.88
N ARG A 42 -27.39 -3.66 16.36
CA ARG A 42 -27.72 -4.08 17.73
C ARG A 42 -26.75 -3.52 18.76
N LEU A 43 -25.47 -3.33 18.41
CA LEU A 43 -24.47 -2.78 19.32
C LEU A 43 -24.83 -1.33 19.72
N VAL A 44 -25.39 -0.56 18.78
CA VAL A 44 -25.89 0.78 19.06
C VAL A 44 -27.23 0.72 19.79
N GLU A 45 -28.15 -0.15 19.38
CA GLU A 45 -29.45 -0.36 20.04
C GLU A 45 -29.30 -0.71 21.53
N LYS A 46 -28.34 -1.59 21.87
CA LYS A 46 -28.02 -1.99 23.25
C LYS A 46 -27.21 -0.95 24.03
N GLY A 47 -26.84 0.18 23.43
CA GLY A 47 -26.02 1.22 24.06
C GLY A 47 -24.58 0.78 24.35
N ILE A 48 -24.07 -0.21 23.63
CA ILE A 48 -22.67 -0.64 23.72
C ILE A 48 -21.79 0.32 22.93
N LEU A 49 -22.23 0.68 21.73
CA LEU A 49 -21.62 1.69 20.88
C LEU A 49 -22.46 2.98 20.86
N PRO A 50 -21.87 4.16 21.09
CA PRO A 50 -22.58 5.42 20.93
C PRO A 50 -22.93 5.69 19.47
N ALA A 51 -24.20 5.96 19.16
CA ALA A 51 -24.65 6.26 17.80
C ALA A 51 -23.89 7.44 17.18
N GLY A 52 -23.65 8.50 17.97
CA GLY A 52 -22.92 9.69 17.54
C GLY A 52 -21.49 9.40 17.12
N LEU A 53 -20.82 8.42 17.76
CA LEU A 53 -19.46 8.04 17.41
C LEU A 53 -19.39 7.43 16.00
N ILE A 54 -20.32 6.53 15.69
CA ILE A 54 -20.39 5.89 14.38
C ILE A 54 -20.83 6.90 13.31
N ALA A 55 -21.90 7.65 13.59
CA ALA A 55 -22.48 8.58 12.62
C ALA A 55 -21.57 9.78 12.27
N ALA A 56 -20.64 10.14 13.16
CA ALA A 56 -19.65 11.19 12.94
C ALA A 56 -18.39 10.70 12.20
N SER A 57 -18.14 9.38 12.17
CA SER A 57 -16.96 8.83 11.50
C SER A 57 -17.03 9.08 9.98
N PRO A 58 -15.99 9.65 9.36
CA PRO A 58 -15.94 9.84 7.91
C PRO A 58 -15.91 8.51 7.15
N GLU A 59 -15.49 7.42 7.81
CA GLU A 59 -15.47 6.08 7.25
C GLU A 59 -16.85 5.40 7.25
N TYR A 60 -17.84 5.97 7.96
CA TYR A 60 -19.20 5.44 7.97
C TYR A 60 -19.97 5.86 6.70
N LEU A 61 -19.87 5.03 5.68
CA LEU A 61 -20.52 5.26 4.39
C LEU A 61 -22.03 4.92 4.41
N ARG A 62 -22.87 5.94 4.59
CA ARG A 62 -24.34 5.80 4.57
C ARG A 62 -24.90 5.11 3.31
N PRO A 63 -24.40 5.38 2.08
CA PRO A 63 -24.95 4.77 0.85
C PRO A 63 -24.85 3.24 0.77
N VAL A 64 -23.99 2.62 1.58
CA VAL A 64 -23.82 1.15 1.61
C VAL A 64 -24.53 0.46 2.78
N VAL A 65 -25.24 1.20 3.64
CA VAL A 65 -26.04 0.63 4.73
C VAL A 65 -27.12 -0.30 4.17
N GLY A 66 -27.27 -1.48 4.79
CA GLY A 66 -28.17 -2.54 4.33
C GLY A 66 -27.63 -3.37 3.16
N THR A 67 -26.49 -3.01 2.59
CA THR A 67 -25.85 -3.79 1.52
C THR A 67 -25.17 -5.03 2.10
N ARG A 68 -25.49 -6.20 1.56
CA ARG A 68 -24.84 -7.45 1.94
C ARG A 68 -23.74 -7.79 0.92
N PRO A 69 -22.50 -8.04 1.34
CA PRO A 69 -21.45 -8.52 0.44
C PRO A 69 -21.90 -9.78 -0.31
N ALA A 70 -21.56 -9.87 -1.60
CA ALA A 70 -22.07 -10.93 -2.47
C ALA A 70 -21.59 -12.34 -2.05
N ASP A 71 -20.43 -12.40 -1.41
CA ASP A 71 -19.81 -13.61 -0.86
C ASP A 71 -20.08 -13.80 0.64
N GLY A 72 -20.79 -12.84 1.26
CA GLY A 72 -21.21 -12.90 2.66
C GLY A 72 -20.23 -12.32 3.68
N HIS A 73 -19.07 -11.80 3.25
CA HIS A 73 -18.05 -11.26 4.15
C HIS A 73 -17.68 -9.82 3.81
N PHE A 74 -17.48 -8.99 4.83
CA PHE A 74 -17.02 -7.62 4.68
C PHE A 74 -15.49 -7.50 4.65
N LEU A 75 -14.79 -8.37 5.38
CA LEU A 75 -13.35 -8.36 5.52
C LEU A 75 -12.71 -9.61 4.91
N HIS A 76 -11.68 -9.39 4.08
CA HIS A 76 -10.92 -10.47 3.43
C HIS A 76 -9.42 -10.31 3.55
N PHE A 77 -8.93 -9.09 3.71
CA PHE A 77 -7.51 -8.79 3.83
C PHE A 77 -7.29 -7.70 4.88
N CYS A 78 -6.75 -8.06 6.02
CA CYS A 78 -6.54 -7.17 7.16
C CYS A 78 -5.06 -7.09 7.50
N ALA A 79 -4.65 -6.02 8.17
CA ALA A 79 -3.36 -5.95 8.83
C ALA A 79 -3.49 -5.39 10.24
N PHE A 80 -2.63 -5.85 11.14
CA PHE A 80 -2.60 -5.44 12.54
C PHE A 80 -1.21 -4.99 12.92
N GLU A 81 -1.13 -3.85 13.58
CA GLU A 81 0.10 -3.26 14.08
C GLU A 81 0.36 -3.76 15.49
N LEU A 82 1.49 -4.42 15.68
CA LEU A 82 1.87 -5.04 16.93
C LEU A 82 3.07 -4.34 17.55
N GLY A 83 2.98 -4.13 18.84
CA GLY A 83 4.08 -3.73 19.70
C GLY A 83 4.35 -4.82 20.72
N ARG A 84 5.62 -5.12 20.98
CA ARG A 84 6.01 -5.96 22.10
C ARG A 84 6.39 -5.05 23.26
N GLY A 85 5.83 -5.26 24.44
CA GLY A 85 6.17 -4.52 25.65
C GLY A 85 7.52 -4.97 26.24
N PRO A 86 8.08 -4.21 27.21
CA PRO A 86 9.31 -4.59 27.92
C PRO A 86 9.15 -5.88 28.75
N ASP A 87 7.92 -6.23 29.10
CA ASP A 87 7.54 -7.48 29.77
C ASP A 87 7.44 -8.68 28.83
N GLY A 88 7.71 -8.48 27.54
CA GLY A 88 7.68 -9.51 26.51
C GLY A 88 6.29 -9.80 25.93
N ARG A 89 5.21 -9.18 26.45
CA ARG A 89 3.84 -9.37 25.96
C ARG A 89 3.60 -8.58 24.67
N TRP A 90 2.72 -9.09 23.82
CA TRP A 90 2.32 -8.44 22.57
C TRP A 90 1.02 -7.67 22.73
N TRP A 91 0.94 -6.52 22.08
CA TRP A 91 -0.18 -5.60 22.12
C TRP A 91 -0.53 -5.15 20.70
N VAL A 92 -1.82 -5.03 20.42
CA VAL A 92 -2.29 -4.40 19.18
C VAL A 92 -2.27 -2.88 19.36
N LEU A 93 -1.39 -2.22 18.60
CA LEU A 93 -1.23 -0.77 18.53
C LEU A 93 -2.25 -0.11 17.62
N GLY A 94 -2.73 -0.83 16.61
CA GLY A 94 -3.80 -0.39 15.74
C GLY A 94 -4.14 -1.39 14.64
N ASP A 95 -5.20 -1.05 13.92
CA ASP A 95 -5.92 -1.94 13.03
C ASP A 95 -5.98 -1.35 11.63
N ARG A 96 -5.84 -2.20 10.60
CA ARG A 96 -5.91 -1.80 9.20
C ARG A 96 -6.86 -2.72 8.42
N THR A 97 -8.03 -2.20 8.09
CA THR A 97 -9.15 -2.90 7.44
C THR A 97 -9.66 -2.19 6.19
N GLN A 98 -9.28 -0.94 5.93
CA GLN A 98 -9.68 -0.14 4.76
C GLN A 98 -9.02 -0.67 3.48
N ALA A 99 -7.70 -0.51 3.39
CA ALA A 99 -6.84 -0.87 2.25
C ALA A 99 -5.38 -1.04 2.72
N PRO A 100 -5.07 -2.03 3.60
CA PRO A 100 -3.78 -2.13 4.26
C PRO A 100 -2.60 -2.32 3.29
N SER A 101 -1.56 -1.49 3.44
CA SER A 101 -0.30 -1.53 2.70
C SER A 101 0.84 -2.26 3.45
N GLY A 102 1.93 -2.53 2.75
CA GLY A 102 3.16 -3.13 3.25
C GLY A 102 3.35 -4.62 2.94
N ALA A 103 2.31 -5.33 2.47
CA ALA A 103 2.40 -6.78 2.21
C ALA A 103 3.38 -7.07 1.05
N GLY A 104 3.37 -6.22 0.02
CA GLY A 104 4.32 -6.33 -1.09
C GLY A 104 5.74 -5.99 -0.67
N PHE A 105 5.92 -5.03 0.24
CA PHE A 105 7.22 -4.71 0.84
C PHE A 105 7.75 -5.84 1.72
N ALA A 106 6.89 -6.52 2.50
CA ALA A 106 7.28 -7.70 3.27
C ALA A 106 7.79 -8.83 2.35
N LEU A 107 7.13 -9.04 1.20
CA LEU A 107 7.55 -10.01 0.20
C LEU A 107 8.88 -9.62 -0.47
N GLU A 108 9.04 -8.35 -0.87
CA GLU A 108 10.29 -7.86 -1.47
C GLU A 108 11.46 -7.97 -0.49
N ASN A 109 11.28 -7.54 0.75
CA ASN A 109 12.28 -7.68 1.81
C ASN A 109 12.69 -9.13 1.96
N ARG A 110 11.72 -10.06 1.99
CA ARG A 110 12.02 -11.50 2.06
C ARG A 110 12.85 -11.99 0.89
N VAL A 111 12.54 -11.56 -0.33
CA VAL A 111 13.31 -11.94 -1.52
C VAL A 111 14.74 -11.37 -1.46
N ALA A 112 14.89 -10.13 -1.02
CA ALA A 112 16.19 -9.48 -0.88
C ALA A 112 17.06 -10.15 0.21
N THR A 113 16.50 -10.39 1.40
CA THR A 113 17.21 -11.03 2.51
C THR A 113 17.58 -12.48 2.19
N THR A 114 16.69 -13.25 1.54
CA THR A 114 16.99 -14.62 1.11
C THR A 114 18.16 -14.68 0.12
N ARG A 115 18.31 -13.66 -0.75
CA ARG A 115 19.44 -13.57 -1.68
C ARG A 115 20.73 -13.12 -1.00
N ALA A 116 20.63 -12.14 -0.09
CA ALA A 116 21.79 -11.58 0.59
C ALA A 116 22.36 -12.50 1.69
N LEU A 117 21.52 -13.32 2.32
CA LEU A 117 21.83 -14.16 3.46
C LEU A 117 21.42 -15.61 3.22
N SER A 118 21.70 -16.14 2.03
CA SER A 118 21.28 -17.48 1.59
C SER A 118 21.68 -18.59 2.55
N ASP A 119 22.90 -18.50 3.10
CA ASP A 119 23.46 -19.54 3.97
C ASP A 119 22.70 -19.60 5.30
N ILE A 120 22.49 -18.44 5.93
CA ILE A 120 21.74 -18.31 7.19
C ILE A 120 20.27 -18.70 6.99
N TYR A 121 19.65 -18.25 5.89
CA TYR A 121 18.26 -18.55 5.58
C TYR A 121 18.03 -20.07 5.43
N GLY A 122 18.99 -20.78 4.84
CA GLY A 122 18.95 -22.23 4.65
C GLY A 122 18.94 -23.02 5.96
N GLU A 123 19.64 -22.53 6.98
CA GLU A 123 19.79 -23.20 8.29
C GLU A 123 18.64 -22.91 9.27
N MET A 124 18.02 -21.72 9.18
CA MET A 124 17.06 -21.23 10.19
C MET A 124 15.61 -21.74 10.00
N HIS A 125 15.35 -22.66 9.07
CA HIS A 125 14.00 -23.20 8.78
C HIS A 125 12.90 -22.13 8.72
N VAL A 126 13.17 -21.02 8.01
CA VAL A 126 12.26 -19.87 7.94
C VAL A 126 11.02 -20.21 7.10
N HIS A 127 9.82 -19.97 7.65
CA HIS A 127 8.56 -20.17 6.94
C HIS A 127 8.46 -19.30 5.69
N ARG A 128 7.98 -19.87 4.58
CA ARG A 128 7.85 -19.13 3.31
C ARG A 128 6.57 -18.32 3.25
N LEU A 129 6.66 -17.08 2.75
CA LEU A 129 5.49 -16.23 2.53
C LEU A 129 4.63 -16.67 1.34
N ALA A 130 5.20 -17.45 0.41
CA ALA A 130 4.53 -17.87 -0.83
C ALA A 130 3.20 -18.61 -0.57
N GLY A 131 3.14 -19.43 0.48
CA GLY A 131 1.92 -20.14 0.89
C GLY A 131 0.73 -19.23 1.18
N PHE A 132 0.97 -18.16 1.95
CA PHE A 132 -0.04 -17.17 2.29
C PHE A 132 -0.61 -16.50 1.02
N PHE A 133 0.27 -16.04 0.14
CA PHE A 133 -0.11 -15.38 -1.11
C PHE A 133 -0.82 -16.33 -2.09
N ARG A 134 -0.42 -17.61 -2.12
CA ARG A 134 -1.09 -18.66 -2.90
C ARG A 134 -2.53 -18.82 -2.45
N ARG A 135 -2.73 -19.10 -1.15
CA ARG A 135 -4.07 -19.28 -0.57
C ARG A 135 -4.94 -18.05 -0.76
N PHE A 136 -4.39 -16.85 -0.59
CA PHE A 136 -5.15 -15.62 -0.82
C PHE A 136 -5.55 -15.44 -2.29
N ARG A 137 -4.63 -15.66 -3.24
CA ARG A 137 -4.94 -15.63 -4.68
C ARG A 137 -6.05 -16.63 -5.02
N ASP A 138 -5.92 -17.85 -4.52
CA ASP A 138 -6.87 -18.93 -4.82
C ASP A 138 -8.25 -18.62 -4.20
N ALA A 139 -8.30 -17.99 -3.01
CA ALA A 139 -9.53 -17.47 -2.41
C ALA A 139 -10.18 -16.39 -3.27
N LEU A 140 -9.41 -15.40 -3.75
CA LEU A 140 -9.93 -14.35 -4.65
C LEU A 140 -10.50 -14.94 -5.95
N ILE A 141 -9.81 -15.93 -6.54
CA ILE A 141 -10.27 -16.62 -7.76
C ILE A 141 -11.53 -17.43 -7.46
N GLY A 142 -11.58 -18.13 -6.32
CA GLY A 142 -12.75 -18.90 -5.89
C GLY A 142 -14.00 -18.06 -5.61
N MET A 143 -13.83 -16.79 -5.25
CA MET A 143 -14.93 -15.83 -5.08
C MET A 143 -15.60 -15.42 -6.40
N ALA A 144 -14.94 -15.61 -7.55
CA ALA A 144 -15.49 -15.25 -8.85
C ALA A 144 -16.67 -16.19 -9.20
N ARG A 145 -17.90 -15.68 -9.11
CA ARG A 145 -19.14 -16.46 -9.28
C ARG A 145 -19.48 -16.79 -10.74
N GLU A 146 -19.02 -15.98 -11.67
CA GLU A 146 -19.30 -16.14 -13.10
C GLU A 146 -18.11 -16.79 -13.82
N ALA A 147 -18.39 -17.68 -14.77
CA ALA A 147 -17.35 -18.39 -15.54
C ALA A 147 -16.42 -17.44 -16.33
N ASP A 148 -16.89 -16.24 -16.69
CA ASP A 148 -16.10 -15.20 -17.36
C ASP A 148 -15.67 -14.06 -16.41
N GLY A 149 -16.07 -14.12 -15.13
CA GLY A 149 -15.77 -13.12 -14.12
C GLY A 149 -14.31 -13.12 -13.71
N ARG A 150 -13.64 -11.98 -13.81
CA ARG A 150 -12.21 -11.86 -13.48
C ARG A 150 -11.97 -11.20 -12.12
N VAL A 151 -10.80 -11.47 -11.57
CA VAL A 151 -10.24 -10.79 -10.39
C VAL A 151 -9.34 -9.66 -10.87
N ALA A 152 -9.41 -8.50 -10.22
CA ALA A 152 -8.52 -7.37 -10.47
C ALA A 152 -8.14 -6.64 -9.18
N ILE A 153 -7.01 -5.92 -9.21
CA ILE A 153 -6.57 -4.98 -8.18
C ILE A 153 -6.87 -3.57 -8.68
N LEU A 154 -7.62 -2.79 -7.91
CA LEU A 154 -7.89 -1.38 -8.19
C LEU A 154 -6.87 -0.50 -7.49
N THR A 155 -6.12 0.29 -8.25
CA THR A 155 -5.11 1.22 -7.76
C THR A 155 -5.50 2.67 -8.04
N PRO A 156 -5.16 3.64 -7.17
CA PRO A 156 -5.32 5.07 -7.44
C PRO A 156 -4.35 5.61 -8.50
N GLY A 157 -3.39 4.79 -8.97
CA GLY A 157 -2.45 5.14 -10.03
C GLY A 157 -1.03 5.52 -9.55
N PRO A 158 -0.12 5.91 -10.45
CA PRO A 158 1.32 6.05 -10.17
C PRO A 158 1.72 7.17 -9.22
N LEU A 159 0.84 8.15 -9.00
CA LEU A 159 1.09 9.27 -8.08
C LEU A 159 0.88 8.90 -6.61
N ASN A 160 0.42 7.68 -6.32
CA ASN A 160 0.28 7.18 -4.97
C ASN A 160 1.59 6.55 -4.46
N GLU A 161 1.94 6.84 -3.20
CA GLU A 161 3.19 6.38 -2.57
C GLU A 161 3.35 4.85 -2.52
N THR A 162 2.26 4.09 -2.46
CA THR A 162 2.29 2.61 -2.43
C THR A 162 2.03 1.97 -3.80
N TYR A 163 2.00 2.76 -4.90
CA TYR A 163 1.76 2.22 -6.24
C TYR A 163 2.73 1.09 -6.63
N TYR A 164 4.00 1.23 -6.24
CA TYR A 164 5.00 0.19 -6.49
C TYR A 164 4.60 -1.15 -5.86
N GLU A 165 4.08 -1.13 -4.63
CA GLU A 165 3.59 -2.32 -3.94
C GLU A 165 2.44 -2.95 -4.71
N HIS A 166 1.49 -2.14 -5.20
CA HIS A 166 0.32 -2.61 -5.94
C HIS A 166 0.76 -3.32 -7.23
N ALA A 167 1.66 -2.72 -7.99
CA ALA A 167 2.23 -3.31 -9.21
C ALA A 167 3.04 -4.57 -8.94
N TYR A 168 3.83 -4.58 -7.85
CA TYR A 168 4.62 -5.74 -7.47
C TYR A 168 3.75 -6.95 -7.11
N ILE A 169 2.71 -6.74 -6.27
CA ILE A 169 1.75 -7.78 -5.90
C ILE A 169 0.95 -8.25 -7.12
N ALA A 170 0.46 -7.34 -7.96
CA ALA A 170 -0.29 -7.69 -9.17
C ALA A 170 0.52 -8.63 -10.07
N ARG A 171 1.79 -8.30 -10.32
CA ARG A 171 2.72 -9.14 -11.08
C ARG A 171 3.00 -10.47 -10.39
N TYR A 172 3.22 -10.46 -9.09
CA TYR A 172 3.54 -11.67 -8.32
C TYR A 172 2.37 -12.67 -8.28
N LEU A 173 1.13 -12.19 -8.16
CA LEU A 173 -0.07 -13.03 -8.13
C LEU A 173 -0.64 -13.33 -9.52
N GLY A 174 -0.21 -12.60 -10.56
CA GLY A 174 -0.77 -12.72 -11.91
C GLY A 174 -2.17 -12.13 -12.03
N ILE A 175 -2.50 -11.11 -11.24
CA ILE A 175 -3.81 -10.43 -11.21
C ILE A 175 -3.69 -9.11 -11.96
N MET A 176 -4.74 -8.71 -12.69
CA MET A 176 -4.74 -7.44 -13.43
C MET A 176 -4.69 -6.25 -12.47
N LEU A 177 -3.77 -5.31 -12.71
CA LEU A 177 -3.77 -3.99 -12.09
C LEU A 177 -4.60 -3.03 -12.94
N LEU A 178 -5.64 -2.43 -12.36
CA LEU A 178 -6.57 -1.53 -13.03
C LEU A 178 -6.67 -0.21 -12.27
N GLU A 179 -6.89 0.88 -12.99
CA GLU A 179 -7.24 2.19 -12.45
C GLU A 179 -8.75 2.44 -12.59
N GLY A 180 -9.29 3.46 -11.92
CA GLY A 180 -10.73 3.77 -11.97
C GLY A 180 -11.24 3.99 -13.39
N GLU A 181 -10.40 4.56 -14.27
CA GLU A 181 -10.66 4.77 -15.69
C GLU A 181 -10.41 3.54 -16.59
N ASP A 182 -9.96 2.42 -16.05
CA ASP A 182 -9.98 1.15 -16.79
C ASP A 182 -11.36 0.48 -16.69
N LEU A 183 -12.18 0.93 -15.74
CA LEU A 183 -13.45 0.33 -15.37
C LEU A 183 -14.66 1.16 -15.85
N THR A 184 -15.78 0.47 -16.02
CA THR A 184 -17.10 1.06 -16.26
C THR A 184 -18.18 0.16 -15.70
N VAL A 185 -19.31 0.75 -15.31
CA VAL A 185 -20.49 -0.04 -14.97
C VAL A 185 -21.44 -0.06 -16.17
N SER A 186 -21.89 -1.25 -16.56
CA SER A 186 -22.82 -1.46 -17.68
C SER A 186 -23.80 -2.58 -17.32
N GLY A 187 -25.11 -2.31 -17.45
CA GLY A 187 -26.15 -3.28 -17.08
C GLY A 187 -26.06 -3.76 -15.63
N GLY A 188 -25.63 -2.88 -14.71
CA GLY A 188 -25.46 -3.22 -13.29
C GLY A 188 -24.20 -4.02 -12.95
N ARG A 189 -23.34 -4.29 -13.94
CA ARG A 189 -22.12 -5.09 -13.80
C ARG A 189 -20.88 -4.21 -13.95
N LEU A 190 -19.86 -4.49 -13.13
CA LEU A 190 -18.56 -3.88 -13.29
C LEU A 190 -17.81 -4.54 -14.45
N MET A 191 -17.34 -3.73 -15.39
CA MET A 191 -16.67 -4.17 -16.61
C MET A 191 -15.31 -3.46 -16.73
N VAL A 192 -14.30 -4.16 -17.25
CA VAL A 192 -13.02 -3.58 -17.66
C VAL A 192 -13.01 -3.30 -19.17
N ARG A 193 -12.47 -2.16 -19.57
CA ARG A 193 -12.19 -1.79 -20.96
C ARG A 193 -10.94 -2.50 -21.45
N THR A 194 -11.09 -3.37 -22.43
CA THR A 194 -9.96 -4.08 -23.04
C THR A 194 -9.94 -3.88 -24.55
N VAL A 195 -8.80 -4.17 -25.17
CA VAL A 195 -8.66 -4.15 -26.64
C VAL A 195 -9.63 -5.10 -27.36
N SER A 196 -10.16 -6.11 -26.65
CA SER A 196 -11.13 -7.08 -27.18
C SER A 196 -12.59 -6.75 -26.82
N GLY A 197 -12.84 -5.57 -26.26
CA GLY A 197 -14.16 -5.14 -25.77
C GLY A 197 -14.28 -5.17 -24.24
N LEU A 198 -15.51 -5.01 -23.75
CA LEU A 198 -15.81 -5.01 -22.33
C LEU A 198 -15.80 -6.44 -21.76
N MET A 199 -15.13 -6.64 -20.62
CA MET A 199 -15.13 -7.92 -19.89
C MET A 199 -15.57 -7.73 -18.44
N PRO A 200 -16.33 -8.66 -17.85
CA PRO A 200 -16.81 -8.53 -16.48
C PRO A 200 -15.71 -8.72 -15.43
N ILE A 201 -15.79 -7.93 -14.37
CA ILE A 201 -14.98 -8.05 -13.15
C ILE A 201 -15.91 -8.49 -12.01
N SER A 202 -15.62 -9.63 -11.39
CA SER A 202 -16.43 -10.18 -10.29
C SER A 202 -15.82 -9.93 -8.92
N VAL A 203 -14.50 -9.74 -8.85
CA VAL A 203 -13.79 -9.48 -7.59
C VAL A 203 -12.79 -8.35 -7.80
N LEU A 204 -12.88 -7.33 -6.94
CA LEU A 204 -12.06 -6.13 -7.01
C LEU A 204 -11.32 -5.91 -5.68
N TRP A 205 -10.02 -6.20 -5.68
CA TRP A 205 -9.15 -5.88 -4.55
C TRP A 205 -8.78 -4.40 -4.58
N ARG A 206 -9.44 -3.61 -3.73
CA ARG A 206 -9.30 -2.16 -3.66
C ARG A 206 -8.05 -1.76 -2.88
N ARG A 207 -7.29 -0.80 -3.43
CA ARG A 207 -6.08 -0.20 -2.82
C ARG A 207 -6.18 1.33 -2.65
N LEU A 208 -7.39 1.85 -2.55
CA LEU A 208 -7.71 3.26 -2.26
C LEU A 208 -8.79 3.33 -1.19
N ASP A 209 -8.99 4.48 -0.56
CA ASP A 209 -10.03 4.67 0.46
C ASP A 209 -11.46 4.54 -0.08
N ALA A 210 -12.38 4.05 0.74
CA ALA A 210 -13.71 3.68 0.29
C ALA A 210 -14.49 4.90 -0.24
N ALA A 211 -14.34 6.07 0.39
CA ALA A 211 -15.00 7.32 -0.02
C ALA A 211 -14.66 7.77 -1.46
N PHE A 212 -13.51 7.36 -2.01
CA PHE A 212 -13.10 7.72 -3.37
C PHE A 212 -13.52 6.69 -4.41
N ALA A 213 -14.12 5.56 -4.02
CA ALA A 213 -14.41 4.45 -4.91
C ALA A 213 -15.46 4.76 -5.98
N ASP A 214 -16.44 5.62 -5.67
CA ASP A 214 -17.52 5.98 -6.60
C ASP A 214 -17.85 7.48 -6.51
N PRO A 215 -17.57 8.27 -7.56
CA PRO A 215 -17.88 9.70 -7.55
C PRO A 215 -19.37 10.03 -7.67
N LEU A 216 -20.24 9.08 -8.05
CA LEU A 216 -21.68 9.33 -8.15
C LEU A 216 -22.40 9.27 -6.81
N GLU A 217 -22.00 8.34 -5.94
CA GLU A 217 -22.69 8.08 -4.67
C GLU A 217 -21.88 8.46 -3.42
N LEU A 218 -20.55 8.57 -3.52
CA LEU A 218 -19.67 8.85 -2.38
C LEU A 218 -19.09 10.26 -2.48
N ARG A 219 -17.91 10.42 -3.10
CA ARG A 219 -17.21 11.70 -3.19
C ARG A 219 -17.16 12.20 -4.63
N SER A 220 -17.94 13.24 -4.93
CA SER A 220 -18.07 13.85 -6.26
C SER A 220 -16.77 14.33 -6.88
N GLU A 221 -15.79 14.74 -6.09
CA GLU A 221 -14.49 15.21 -6.60
C GLU A 221 -13.52 14.07 -6.92
N SER A 222 -13.86 12.81 -6.63
CA SER A 222 -12.97 11.68 -6.87
C SER A 222 -12.68 11.49 -8.36
N GLN A 223 -11.39 11.47 -8.71
CA GLN A 223 -10.90 11.18 -10.07
C GLN A 223 -10.32 9.76 -10.19
N ILE A 224 -10.26 9.01 -9.09
CA ILE A 224 -9.63 7.69 -9.00
C ILE A 224 -10.64 6.55 -8.85
N GLY A 225 -11.93 6.89 -8.65
CA GLY A 225 -13.03 5.95 -8.53
C GLY A 225 -13.65 5.58 -9.87
N THR A 226 -14.65 4.72 -9.83
CA THR A 226 -15.43 4.30 -10.99
C THR A 226 -16.91 4.65 -10.76
N PRO A 227 -17.50 5.53 -11.60
CA PRO A 227 -18.92 5.85 -11.53
C PRO A 227 -19.83 4.62 -11.54
N GLY A 228 -20.70 4.50 -10.53
CA GLY A 228 -21.68 3.42 -10.40
C GLY A 228 -21.16 2.14 -9.75
N LEU A 229 -19.92 2.14 -9.25
CA LEU A 229 -19.34 1.01 -8.52
C LEU A 229 -20.16 0.63 -7.27
N VAL A 230 -20.70 1.61 -6.54
CA VAL A 230 -21.54 1.34 -5.35
C VAL A 230 -22.80 0.59 -5.76
N GLU A 231 -23.46 0.99 -6.84
CA GLU A 231 -24.63 0.29 -7.37
C GLU A 231 -24.29 -1.15 -7.81
N ALA A 232 -23.16 -1.37 -8.48
CA ALA A 232 -22.72 -2.71 -8.86
C ALA A 232 -22.49 -3.62 -7.63
N ILE A 233 -21.91 -3.07 -6.55
CA ILE A 233 -21.74 -3.77 -5.27
C ILE A 233 -23.11 -4.08 -4.63
N ARG A 234 -24.03 -3.11 -4.63
CA ARG A 234 -25.38 -3.26 -4.07
C ARG A 234 -26.19 -4.34 -4.77
N GLN A 235 -26.02 -4.48 -6.08
CA GLN A 235 -26.63 -5.55 -6.88
C GLN A 235 -25.92 -6.91 -6.70
N GLY A 236 -24.79 -6.96 -6.00
CA GLY A 236 -24.01 -8.17 -5.79
C GLY A 236 -23.30 -8.67 -7.05
N SER A 237 -23.10 -7.81 -8.06
CA SER A 237 -22.43 -8.19 -9.32
C SER A 237 -20.90 -8.21 -9.19
N VAL A 238 -20.36 -7.49 -8.20
CA VAL A 238 -18.94 -7.45 -7.86
C VAL A 238 -18.73 -7.53 -6.34
N SER A 239 -17.75 -8.31 -5.92
CA SER A 239 -17.26 -8.34 -4.53
C SER A 239 -16.04 -7.43 -4.40
N THR A 240 -15.98 -6.62 -3.35
CA THR A 240 -14.81 -5.78 -3.08
C THR A 240 -14.01 -6.34 -1.91
N VAL A 241 -12.69 -6.29 -2.04
CA VAL A 241 -11.75 -6.71 -0.99
C VAL A 241 -11.00 -5.48 -0.51
N ASN A 242 -11.18 -4.99 0.71
CA ASN A 242 -12.32 -5.25 1.60
C ASN A 242 -13.56 -4.45 1.17
N ALA A 243 -14.72 -4.78 1.74
CA ALA A 243 -15.97 -4.08 1.50
C ALA A 243 -15.85 -2.56 1.74
N LEU A 244 -16.67 -1.78 1.04
CA LEU A 244 -16.76 -0.33 1.28
C LEU A 244 -17.29 -0.07 2.69
N GLY A 245 -16.65 0.86 3.41
CA GLY A 245 -16.96 1.13 4.83
C GLY A 245 -16.13 0.33 5.84
N SER A 246 -15.27 -0.58 5.36
CA SER A 246 -14.35 -1.36 6.21
C SER A 246 -13.37 -0.52 7.02
N GLY A 247 -13.03 0.69 6.58
CA GLY A 247 -12.19 1.64 7.33
C GLY A 247 -12.78 2.07 8.67
N LEU A 248 -14.09 1.88 8.89
CA LEU A 248 -14.71 2.20 10.17
C LEU A 248 -14.06 1.45 11.34
N MET A 249 -13.57 0.22 11.10
CA MET A 249 -12.91 -0.59 12.13
C MET A 249 -11.52 -0.05 12.50
N GLU A 250 -10.94 0.87 11.73
CA GLU A 250 -9.69 1.57 12.05
C GLU A 250 -9.91 2.76 13.01
N THR A 251 -11.16 3.12 13.31
CA THR A 251 -11.49 4.29 14.13
C THR A 251 -10.90 4.17 15.53
N ARG A 252 -10.02 5.08 15.92
CA ARG A 252 -9.28 5.01 17.20
C ARG A 252 -10.18 4.90 18.43
N ALA A 253 -11.29 5.62 18.48
CA ALA A 253 -12.23 5.54 19.59
C ALA A 253 -12.92 4.17 19.73
N LEU A 254 -13.00 3.37 18.67
CA LEU A 254 -13.59 2.02 18.71
C LEU A 254 -12.80 1.11 19.66
N LEU A 255 -11.49 1.33 19.79
CA LEU A 255 -10.60 0.56 20.67
C LEU A 255 -11.07 0.57 22.14
N ALA A 256 -11.67 1.68 22.60
CA ALA A 256 -12.21 1.79 23.96
C ALA A 256 -13.39 0.84 24.24
N PHE A 257 -14.08 0.37 23.20
CA PHE A 257 -15.27 -0.45 23.30
C PHE A 257 -15.01 -1.93 23.02
N LEU A 258 -13.89 -2.28 22.35
CA LEU A 258 -13.60 -3.65 21.94
C LEU A 258 -13.67 -4.69 23.07
N PRO A 259 -13.13 -4.46 24.29
CA PRO A 259 -13.24 -5.45 25.37
C PRO A 259 -14.68 -5.69 25.84
N LYS A 260 -15.55 -4.67 25.75
CA LYS A 260 -16.98 -4.82 26.07
C LYS A 260 -17.72 -5.55 24.95
N ILE A 261 -17.37 -5.25 23.70
CA ILE A 261 -17.97 -5.88 22.53
C ILE A 261 -17.61 -7.38 22.46
N ALA A 262 -16.35 -7.74 22.69
CA ALA A 262 -15.90 -9.14 22.71
C ALA A 262 -16.71 -9.99 23.70
N ARG A 263 -16.91 -9.47 24.92
CA ARG A 263 -17.73 -10.14 25.94
C ARG A 263 -19.20 -10.26 25.56
N GLU A 264 -19.80 -9.23 24.97
CA GLU A 264 -21.21 -9.27 24.58
C GLU A 264 -21.45 -10.21 23.40
N LEU A 265 -20.59 -10.17 22.37
CA LEU A 265 -20.81 -10.94 21.14
C LEU A 265 -20.36 -12.39 21.28
N ARG A 266 -19.24 -12.63 21.98
CA ARG A 266 -18.60 -13.96 22.04
C ARG A 266 -18.50 -14.55 23.44
N GLY A 267 -18.77 -13.78 24.49
CA GLY A 267 -18.60 -14.26 25.88
C GLY A 267 -17.14 -14.47 26.28
N GLU A 268 -16.20 -13.91 25.52
CA GLU A 268 -14.76 -14.09 25.67
C GLU A 268 -14.05 -12.75 25.88
N GLU A 269 -12.86 -12.79 26.47
CA GLU A 269 -11.93 -11.66 26.49
C GLU A 269 -11.07 -11.65 25.22
N LEU A 270 -10.48 -10.49 24.91
CA LEU A 270 -9.53 -10.39 23.80
C LEU A 270 -8.25 -11.19 24.12
N GLU A 271 -7.90 -12.14 23.26
CA GLU A 271 -6.67 -12.94 23.41
C GLU A 271 -5.41 -12.07 23.30
N LEU A 272 -5.41 -11.14 22.33
CA LEU A 272 -4.38 -10.10 22.22
C LEU A 272 -4.91 -8.78 22.76
N PRO A 273 -4.26 -8.21 23.79
CA PRO A 273 -4.71 -6.95 24.36
C PRO A 273 -4.47 -5.79 23.39
N THR A 274 -5.33 -4.79 23.47
CA THR A 274 -5.17 -3.51 22.77
C THR A 274 -4.56 -2.48 23.72
N VAL A 275 -3.91 -1.45 23.18
CA VAL A 275 -3.50 -0.28 23.97
C VAL A 275 -4.69 0.28 24.76
N ALA A 276 -4.49 0.52 26.05
CA ALA A 276 -5.54 1.09 26.91
C ALA A 276 -5.98 2.43 26.34
N THR A 277 -7.28 2.53 26.03
CA THR A 277 -7.86 3.65 25.28
C THR A 277 -9.12 4.14 25.98
N TRP A 278 -9.22 5.45 26.17
CA TRP A 278 -10.30 6.14 26.86
C TRP A 278 -10.91 7.20 25.94
N TRP A 279 -12.21 7.06 25.64
CA TRP A 279 -12.93 8.04 24.84
C TRP A 279 -13.51 9.16 25.72
N CYS A 280 -13.11 10.41 25.43
CA CYS A 280 -13.47 11.59 26.23
C CYS A 280 -14.93 12.05 26.02
N GLY A 281 -15.70 11.37 25.16
CA GLY A 281 -17.14 11.55 25.05
C GLY A 281 -17.89 11.10 26.31
N GLN A 282 -17.33 10.17 27.09
CA GLN A 282 -17.87 9.76 28.38
C GLN A 282 -17.24 10.56 29.52
N ALA A 283 -18.06 11.15 30.39
CA ALA A 283 -17.61 12.09 31.42
C ALA A 283 -16.59 11.50 32.40
N SER A 284 -16.75 10.23 32.80
CA SER A 284 -15.83 9.52 33.70
C SER A 284 -14.44 9.33 33.05
N TYR A 285 -14.41 8.89 31.80
CA TYR A 285 -13.17 8.70 31.06
C TYR A 285 -12.51 10.02 30.69
N ARG A 286 -13.29 11.07 30.39
CA ARG A 286 -12.76 12.43 30.21
C ARG A 286 -12.04 12.92 31.47
N ALA A 287 -12.65 12.76 32.64
CA ALA A 287 -12.01 13.14 33.91
C ALA A 287 -10.73 12.32 34.18
N HIS A 288 -10.71 11.04 33.81
CA HIS A 288 -9.51 10.20 33.91
C HIS A 288 -8.38 10.70 33.00
N VAL A 289 -8.68 11.02 31.75
CA VAL A 289 -7.69 11.55 30.80
C VAL A 289 -7.15 12.90 31.26
N LEU A 290 -8.02 13.82 31.72
CA LEU A 290 -7.60 15.14 32.20
C LEU A 290 -6.74 15.05 33.47
N SER A 291 -7.04 14.13 34.39
CA SER A 291 -6.25 13.94 35.63
C SER A 291 -4.91 13.27 35.40
N ASN A 292 -4.75 12.49 34.33
CA ASN A 292 -3.52 11.74 34.00
C ASN A 292 -2.83 12.25 32.72
N ILE A 293 -3.17 13.46 32.28
CA ILE A 293 -2.79 14.01 30.97
C ILE A 293 -1.30 13.87 30.66
N ASP A 294 -0.42 14.09 31.64
CA ASP A 294 1.04 14.08 31.44
C ASP A 294 1.59 12.68 31.07
N SER A 295 0.87 11.62 31.44
CA SER A 295 1.20 10.22 31.13
C SER A 295 0.48 9.66 29.91
N MET A 296 -0.39 10.46 29.29
CA MET A 296 -1.29 10.01 28.24
C MET A 296 -0.88 10.57 26.88
N VAL A 297 -1.21 9.78 25.86
CA VAL A 297 -1.17 10.16 24.45
C VAL A 297 -2.57 10.62 24.06
N ILE A 298 -2.72 11.88 23.64
CA ILE A 298 -4.03 12.45 23.31
C ILE A 298 -4.09 12.79 21.84
N GLY A 299 -5.17 12.39 21.18
CA GLY A 299 -5.40 12.70 19.78
C GLY A 299 -6.88 12.59 19.37
N PRO A 300 -7.17 12.75 18.07
CA PRO A 300 -8.53 12.73 17.55
C PRO A 300 -9.19 11.36 17.71
N ALA A 301 -10.43 11.35 18.18
CA ALA A 301 -11.22 10.14 18.39
C ALA A 301 -11.54 9.39 17.09
N LEU A 302 -11.74 10.13 16.00
CA LEU A 302 -12.14 9.61 14.70
C LEU A 302 -10.97 9.37 13.74
N SER A 303 -9.72 9.52 14.22
CA SER A 303 -8.55 9.23 13.39
C SER A 303 -8.49 7.73 13.10
N THR A 304 -8.19 7.39 11.84
CA THR A 304 -7.87 6.04 11.37
C THR A 304 -6.35 5.82 11.28
N ARG A 305 -5.56 6.83 11.63
CA ARG A 305 -4.09 6.73 11.65
C ARG A 305 -3.62 6.28 13.03
N LEU A 306 -2.50 5.57 13.03
CA LEU A 306 -1.80 5.23 14.28
C LEU A 306 -1.38 6.51 14.98
N ALA A 307 -1.29 6.47 16.32
CA ALA A 307 -0.86 7.61 17.12
C ALA A 307 0.49 8.19 16.65
N PHE A 308 1.35 7.37 16.07
CA PHE A 308 2.66 7.77 15.56
C PHE A 308 2.70 8.09 14.05
N GLU A 309 1.56 8.19 13.37
CA GLU A 309 1.43 8.54 11.95
C GLU A 309 0.56 9.78 11.73
N ASP A 310 0.14 10.45 12.81
CA ASP A 310 -0.96 11.42 12.80
C ASP A 310 -0.49 12.88 12.73
N ASP A 311 0.56 13.18 11.95
CA ASP A 311 1.06 14.53 11.63
C ASP A 311 0.96 15.55 12.78
N ASP A 312 1.52 15.22 13.96
CA ASP A 312 1.50 16.04 15.19
C ASP A 312 0.12 16.30 15.84
N GLN A 313 -0.97 15.74 15.32
CA GLN A 313 -2.30 15.84 15.96
C GLN A 313 -2.41 15.01 17.24
N THR A 314 -1.56 13.98 17.35
CA THR A 314 -1.48 13.12 18.52
C THR A 314 -0.22 13.44 19.32
N ARG A 315 -0.41 13.87 20.57
CA ARG A 315 0.66 14.45 21.41
C ARG A 315 0.76 13.73 22.75
N LEU A 316 1.98 13.53 23.22
CA LEU A 316 2.24 13.10 24.59
C LEU A 316 2.01 14.28 25.53
N GLY A 317 1.16 14.15 26.54
CA GLY A 317 0.81 15.27 27.41
C GLY A 317 1.99 15.88 28.15
N SER A 318 2.98 15.08 28.56
CA SER A 318 4.22 15.57 29.19
C SER A 318 5.14 16.35 28.25
N ALA A 319 4.95 16.26 26.93
CA ALA A 319 5.71 17.04 25.95
C ALA A 319 5.07 18.40 25.64
N LEU A 320 3.87 18.68 26.16
CA LEU A 320 3.16 19.94 25.93
C LEU A 320 3.67 21.05 26.84
N SER A 321 3.82 22.26 26.30
CA SER A 321 4.03 23.45 27.12
C SER A 321 2.79 23.75 27.98
N ALA A 322 2.96 24.56 29.02
CA ALA A 322 1.84 24.93 29.90
C ALA A 322 0.67 25.60 29.16
N GLY A 323 0.97 26.40 28.12
CA GLY A 323 -0.03 27.03 27.26
C GLY A 323 -0.78 26.01 26.40
N GLU A 324 -0.04 25.17 25.65
CA GLU A 324 -0.63 24.11 24.83
C GLU A 324 -1.48 23.14 25.65
N ARG A 325 -1.04 22.83 26.88
CA ARG A 325 -1.79 21.99 27.81
C ARG A 325 -3.12 22.63 28.21
N ALA A 326 -3.12 23.91 28.57
CA ALA A 326 -4.34 24.62 28.94
C ALA A 326 -5.34 24.67 27.76
N ASP A 327 -4.84 24.92 26.54
CA ASP A 327 -5.66 24.93 25.34
C ASP A 327 -6.24 23.55 25.02
N LEU A 328 -5.45 22.49 25.15
CA LEU A 328 -5.91 21.12 24.94
C LEU A 328 -6.98 20.73 25.97
N VAL A 329 -6.78 21.06 27.24
CA VAL A 329 -7.77 20.82 28.31
C VAL A 329 -9.09 21.53 27.99
N ALA A 330 -9.04 22.83 27.65
CA ALA A 330 -10.24 23.59 27.30
C ALA A 330 -10.99 22.99 26.09
N ARG A 331 -10.25 22.48 25.09
CA ARG A 331 -10.85 21.79 23.93
C ARG A 331 -11.50 20.47 24.32
N ILE A 332 -10.87 19.66 25.16
CA ILE A 332 -11.43 18.38 25.65
C ILE A 332 -12.68 18.61 26.51
N GLU A 333 -12.69 19.67 27.33
CA GLU A 333 -13.86 20.02 28.13
C GLU A 333 -15.05 20.46 27.28
N ARG A 334 -14.79 21.19 26.18
CA ARG A 334 -15.81 21.67 25.25
C ARG A 334 -16.32 20.57 24.31
N ASP A 335 -15.41 19.84 23.67
CA ASP A 335 -15.68 18.92 22.55
C ASP A 335 -15.11 17.52 22.87
N GLY A 336 -15.46 16.95 24.03
CA GLY A 336 -14.83 15.72 24.52
C GLY A 336 -15.03 14.50 23.62
N ASP A 337 -16.12 14.44 22.86
CA ASP A 337 -16.39 13.37 21.88
C ASP A 337 -15.35 13.30 20.74
N ALA A 338 -14.69 14.42 20.44
CA ALA A 338 -13.65 14.50 19.42
C ALA A 338 -12.28 13.97 19.86
N PHE A 339 -12.10 13.59 21.13
CA PHE A 339 -10.79 13.19 21.67
C PHE A 339 -10.78 11.80 22.31
N VAL A 340 -9.61 11.18 22.24
CA VAL A 340 -9.27 9.97 23.00
C VAL A 340 -7.94 10.18 23.72
N GLY A 341 -7.83 9.62 24.92
CA GLY A 341 -6.56 9.40 25.60
C GLY A 341 -6.15 7.93 25.46
N GLN A 342 -4.86 7.68 25.26
CA GLN A 342 -4.28 6.34 25.22
C GLN A 342 -3.06 6.29 26.13
N GLU A 343 -2.78 5.12 26.69
CA GLU A 343 -1.56 4.92 27.47
C GLU A 343 -0.31 5.06 26.58
N ALA A 344 0.73 5.74 27.09
CA ALA A 344 1.99 5.86 26.38
C ALA A 344 2.76 4.53 26.40
N VAL A 345 2.60 3.74 25.33
CA VAL A 345 3.24 2.42 25.23
C VAL A 345 4.75 2.56 25.02
N THR A 346 5.52 1.84 25.83
CA THR A 346 6.95 1.60 25.63
C THR A 346 7.14 0.31 24.85
N LEU A 347 7.93 0.36 23.77
CA LEU A 347 8.19 -0.80 22.92
C LEU A 347 9.50 -1.49 23.29
N SER A 348 9.55 -2.81 23.11
CA SER A 348 10.76 -3.61 23.12
C SER A 348 11.68 -3.14 22.00
N THR A 349 12.99 -3.30 22.21
CA THR A 349 13.99 -2.98 21.19
C THR A 349 14.42 -4.22 20.40
N THR A 350 14.89 -3.99 19.17
CA THR A 350 15.54 -4.97 18.30
C THR A 350 16.95 -4.46 17.98
N PRO A 351 17.97 -5.34 17.83
CA PRO A 351 19.30 -4.91 17.44
C PRO A 351 19.31 -4.40 15.99
N VAL A 352 19.93 -3.25 15.77
CA VAL A 352 20.11 -2.62 14.46
C VAL A 352 21.57 -2.32 14.21
N TYR A 353 22.08 -2.69 13.03
CA TYR A 353 23.45 -2.40 12.64
C TYR A 353 23.58 -0.97 12.09
N VAL A 354 24.27 -0.11 12.84
CA VAL A 354 24.53 1.30 12.48
C VAL A 354 26.00 1.62 12.71
N GLY A 355 26.68 2.12 11.67
CA GLY A 355 28.05 2.63 11.81
C GLY A 355 29.08 1.62 12.36
N GLY A 356 28.89 0.32 12.11
CA GLY A 356 29.78 -0.73 12.62
C GLY A 356 29.36 -1.37 13.94
N TRP A 357 28.29 -0.88 14.58
CA TRP A 357 27.84 -1.33 15.90
C TRP A 357 26.38 -1.78 15.89
N LEU A 358 26.00 -2.61 16.86
CA LEU A 358 24.62 -2.99 17.11
C LEU A 358 24.01 -2.07 18.16
N GLU A 359 22.93 -1.38 17.80
CA GLU A 359 22.16 -0.51 18.71
C GLU A 359 20.77 -1.08 18.97
N PRO A 360 20.25 -1.04 20.21
CA PRO A 360 18.89 -1.44 20.50
C PRO A 360 17.91 -0.33 20.10
N ARG A 361 17.06 -0.56 19.09
CA ARG A 361 16.07 0.42 18.63
C ARG A 361 14.64 -0.12 18.73
N PRO A 362 13.64 0.71 19.08
CA PRO A 362 12.25 0.25 19.17
C PRO A 362 11.74 -0.21 17.81
N ALA A 363 10.88 -1.23 17.82
CA ALA A 363 10.31 -1.76 16.58
C ALA A 363 8.85 -2.19 16.74
N SER A 364 8.04 -1.86 15.74
CA SER A 364 6.68 -2.38 15.56
C SER A 364 6.65 -3.43 14.45
N LEU A 365 5.63 -4.28 14.48
CA LEU A 365 5.42 -5.37 13.54
C LEU A 365 4.01 -5.28 12.96
N ARG A 366 3.88 -5.11 11.66
CA ARG A 366 2.61 -5.24 10.93
C ARG A 366 2.46 -6.68 10.43
N VAL A 367 1.39 -7.34 10.86
CA VAL A 367 1.04 -8.72 10.46
C VAL A 367 -0.19 -8.69 9.55
N TYR A 368 -0.20 -9.53 8.51
CA TYR A 368 -1.27 -9.59 7.50
C TYR A 368 -2.10 -10.86 7.63
N LEU A 369 -3.41 -10.72 7.48
CA LEU A 369 -4.37 -11.81 7.47
C LEU A 369 -5.15 -11.80 6.16
N ALA A 370 -5.44 -12.98 5.65
CA ALA A 370 -6.25 -13.20 4.46
C ALA A 370 -7.36 -14.22 4.76
N ARG A 371 -8.59 -13.94 4.33
CA ARG A 371 -9.71 -14.87 4.44
C ARG A 371 -9.64 -15.86 3.27
N THR A 372 -9.80 -17.14 3.60
CA THR A 372 -9.90 -18.26 2.67
C THR A 372 -11.20 -19.03 2.95
N PRO A 373 -11.61 -19.96 2.06
CA PRO A 373 -12.78 -20.81 2.32
C PRO A 373 -12.70 -21.60 3.64
N GLU A 374 -11.49 -21.90 4.11
CA GLU A 374 -11.22 -22.63 5.36
C GLU A 374 -11.13 -21.73 6.60
N GLY A 375 -11.24 -20.40 6.45
CA GLY A 375 -11.11 -19.41 7.53
C GLY A 375 -9.99 -18.40 7.30
N TRP A 376 -9.49 -17.77 8.36
CA TRP A 376 -8.38 -16.81 8.25
C TRP A 376 -7.03 -17.52 8.22
N THR A 377 -6.18 -17.13 7.27
CA THR A 377 -4.76 -17.47 7.25
C THR A 377 -3.93 -16.24 7.64
N VAL A 378 -2.95 -16.45 8.52
CA VAL A 378 -2.02 -15.40 8.97
C VAL A 378 -0.71 -15.56 8.20
N MET A 379 -0.18 -14.47 7.65
CA MET A 379 1.11 -14.48 6.95
C MET A 379 2.23 -14.83 7.94
N PRO A 380 3.02 -15.92 7.75
CA PRO A 380 4.09 -16.30 8.68
C PRO A 380 5.32 -15.39 8.53
N GLY A 381 5.15 -14.15 8.99
CA GLY A 381 6.05 -13.02 8.80
C GLY A 381 5.25 -11.72 8.81
N GLY A 382 5.84 -10.66 8.26
CA GLY A 382 5.19 -9.36 8.21
C GLY A 382 6.13 -8.25 7.79
N PHE A 383 5.70 -7.03 8.05
CA PHE A 383 6.49 -5.83 7.80
C PHE A 383 6.87 -5.21 9.13
N ALA A 384 8.16 -5.18 9.47
CA ALA A 384 8.63 -4.51 10.67
C ALA A 384 9.14 -3.11 10.36
N ARG A 385 8.82 -2.15 11.23
CA ARG A 385 9.35 -0.79 11.20
C ARG A 385 10.20 -0.57 12.44
N VAL A 386 11.43 -0.13 12.23
CA VAL A 386 12.39 0.13 13.31
C VAL A 386 12.66 1.61 13.42
N GLY A 387 12.53 2.17 14.62
CA GLY A 387 12.69 3.60 14.87
C GLY A 387 14.11 4.10 14.56
N LEU A 388 14.22 5.38 14.19
CA LEU A 388 15.52 6.03 13.99
C LEU A 388 16.16 6.53 15.31
N SER A 389 15.37 6.65 16.38
CA SER A 389 15.77 7.11 17.71
C SER A 389 16.01 5.94 18.66
N LEU A 390 16.78 6.18 19.73
CA LEU A 390 16.92 5.28 20.87
C LEU A 390 15.76 5.39 21.88
N ASP A 391 14.90 6.41 21.72
CA ASP A 391 13.70 6.60 22.55
C ASP A 391 12.72 5.43 22.29
N PRO A 392 12.42 4.59 23.30
CA PRO A 392 11.61 3.39 23.12
C PRO A 392 10.10 3.66 23.09
N THR A 393 9.65 4.90 23.26
CA THR A 393 8.22 5.23 23.21
C THR A 393 7.66 5.01 21.80
N ALA A 394 6.45 4.45 21.70
CA ALA A 394 5.82 4.23 20.40
C ALA A 394 5.65 5.53 19.59
N ILE A 395 5.47 6.67 20.28
CA ILE A 395 5.39 8.00 19.65
C ILE A 395 6.71 8.38 18.96
N ALA A 396 7.86 7.99 19.48
CA ALA A 396 9.15 8.32 18.87
C ALA A 396 9.31 7.74 17.44
N MET A 397 8.47 6.77 17.06
CA MET A 397 8.40 6.23 15.69
C MET A 397 7.84 7.23 14.65
N GLN A 398 7.25 8.35 15.09
CA GLN A 398 6.83 9.47 14.24
C GLN A 398 7.98 10.03 13.41
N ARG A 399 9.21 9.99 13.93
CA ARG A 399 10.42 10.56 13.27
C ARG A 399 10.93 9.74 12.08
N GLY A 400 10.13 8.80 11.59
CA GLY A 400 10.51 7.86 10.54
C GLY A 400 11.08 6.55 11.09
N GLY A 401 11.25 5.59 10.20
CA GLY A 401 11.81 4.28 10.53
C GLY A 401 12.36 3.56 9.31
N GLN A 402 13.18 2.56 9.56
CA GLN A 402 13.71 1.66 8.53
C GLN A 402 12.84 0.40 8.47
N ALA A 403 12.65 -0.10 7.26
CA ALA A 403 11.95 -1.37 7.04
C ALA A 403 12.87 -2.55 7.40
N ALA A 404 12.30 -3.56 8.03
CA ALA A 404 12.97 -4.80 8.41
C ALA A 404 12.14 -6.01 7.97
N ASP A 405 12.83 -7.10 7.64
CA ASP A 405 12.19 -8.40 7.38
C ASP A 405 11.89 -9.09 8.72
N VAL A 406 10.88 -9.97 8.68
CA VAL A 406 10.37 -10.67 9.86
C VAL A 406 10.39 -12.15 9.56
N TRP A 407 11.24 -12.89 10.27
CA TRP A 407 11.42 -14.33 10.10
C TRP A 407 10.69 -15.06 11.21
N VAL A 408 9.66 -15.81 10.83
CA VAL A 408 9.08 -16.83 11.71
C VAL A 408 9.85 -18.11 11.49
N VAL A 409 10.47 -18.62 12.54
CA VAL A 409 11.36 -19.79 12.49
C VAL A 409 10.77 -20.98 13.22
N SER A 410 10.93 -22.14 12.59
CA SER A 410 10.54 -23.43 13.15
C SER A 410 11.75 -24.20 13.68
N ASP A 411 11.50 -25.06 14.68
CA ASP A 411 12.50 -26.02 15.16
C ASP A 411 12.71 -27.17 14.18
N ARG A 412 11.81 -27.35 13.20
CA ARG A 412 11.81 -28.44 12.22
C ARG A 412 11.88 -27.90 10.78
N PRO A 413 12.31 -28.73 9.82
CA PRO A 413 12.22 -28.37 8.41
C PRO A 413 10.78 -28.00 8.02
N VAL A 414 10.63 -26.79 7.49
CA VAL A 414 9.34 -26.27 7.01
C VAL A 414 9.07 -26.68 5.57
N GLU A 415 7.78 -26.86 5.23
CA GLU A 415 7.37 -27.16 3.87
C GLU A 415 7.70 -26.00 2.93
N ARG A 416 8.24 -26.33 1.75
CA ARG A 416 8.64 -25.34 0.75
C ARG A 416 7.51 -25.06 -0.23
N GLU A 417 6.43 -24.43 0.27
CA GLU A 417 5.35 -23.97 -0.60
C GLU A 417 5.87 -22.96 -1.65
N THR A 418 5.34 -23.06 -2.87
CA THR A 418 5.70 -22.23 -4.03
C THR A 418 4.45 -21.77 -4.77
N LEU A 419 4.55 -20.65 -5.49
CA LEU A 419 3.51 -20.21 -6.42
C LEU A 419 3.63 -20.88 -7.80
N LEU A 420 4.72 -21.60 -8.05
CA LEU A 420 4.91 -22.34 -9.29
C LEU A 420 3.91 -23.50 -9.36
N PRO A 421 3.26 -23.74 -10.51
CA PRO A 421 2.38 -24.89 -10.68
C PRO A 421 3.11 -26.21 -10.36
N GLN A 422 2.45 -27.12 -9.64
CA GLN A 422 2.96 -28.46 -9.35
C GLN A 422 2.31 -29.52 -10.24
N GLU A 423 2.98 -30.66 -10.42
CA GLU A 423 2.41 -31.81 -11.11
C GLU A 423 1.19 -32.34 -10.34
N GLY A 424 0.00 -32.24 -10.94
CA GLY A 424 -1.27 -32.65 -10.31
C GLY A 424 -2.25 -31.50 -10.05
N ASP A 425 -1.81 -30.24 -10.14
CA ASP A 425 -2.71 -29.09 -10.09
C ASP A 425 -3.69 -29.14 -11.28
N SER A 426 -4.97 -28.85 -11.03
CA SER A 426 -5.95 -28.73 -12.09
C SER A 426 -5.52 -27.59 -13.03
N PHE A 427 -5.22 -27.93 -14.28
CA PHE A 427 -4.79 -26.95 -15.27
C PHE A 427 -5.93 -25.99 -15.60
N SER A 428 -6.01 -24.88 -14.87
CA SER A 428 -6.84 -23.75 -15.25
C SER A 428 -6.08 -22.96 -16.30
N ARG A 429 -6.51 -23.09 -17.56
CA ARG A 429 -5.97 -22.31 -18.67
C ARG A 429 -6.26 -20.84 -18.36
N THR A 430 -5.25 -20.10 -17.92
CA THR A 430 -5.33 -18.63 -17.81
C THR A 430 -5.61 -18.13 -19.22
N ARG A 431 -6.88 -17.86 -19.54
CA ARG A 431 -7.24 -17.26 -20.82
C ARG A 431 -6.43 -15.97 -20.88
N PRO A 432 -5.56 -15.76 -21.90
CA PRO A 432 -4.80 -14.54 -22.02
C PRO A 432 -5.77 -13.39 -21.80
N GLY A 433 -5.62 -12.68 -20.68
CA GLY A 433 -6.48 -11.55 -20.40
C GLY A 433 -6.30 -10.59 -21.55
N SER A 434 -7.39 -10.17 -22.18
CA SER A 434 -7.30 -9.08 -23.13
C SER A 434 -6.72 -7.88 -22.39
N LEU A 435 -5.70 -7.29 -23.00
CA LEU A 435 -4.94 -6.20 -22.41
C LEU A 435 -5.90 -5.03 -22.12
N PRO A 436 -5.90 -4.44 -20.91
CA PRO A 436 -6.64 -3.22 -20.64
C PRO A 436 -6.26 -2.13 -21.64
N SER A 437 -7.24 -1.37 -22.14
CA SER A 437 -7.02 -0.44 -23.25
C SER A 437 -5.93 0.59 -22.94
N ARG A 438 -5.90 1.12 -21.72
CA ARG A 438 -4.88 2.06 -21.25
C ARG A 438 -3.48 1.44 -21.21
N ALA A 439 -3.37 0.19 -20.78
CA ALA A 439 -2.09 -0.53 -20.80
C ALA A 439 -1.59 -0.75 -22.24
N ALA A 440 -2.50 -1.06 -23.17
CA ALA A 440 -2.19 -1.19 -24.60
C ALA A 440 -1.72 0.13 -25.22
N GLU A 441 -2.39 1.22 -24.89
CA GLU A 441 -2.02 2.57 -25.32
C GLU A 441 -0.63 2.95 -24.80
N ASN A 442 -0.37 2.75 -23.50
CA ASN A 442 0.93 3.07 -22.90
C ASN A 442 2.07 2.20 -23.47
N LEU A 443 1.83 0.91 -23.76
CA LEU A 443 2.81 0.07 -24.45
C LEU A 443 3.10 0.58 -25.87
N THR A 444 2.07 1.01 -26.59
CA THR A 444 2.21 1.57 -27.94
C THR A 444 3.03 2.86 -27.93
N TRP A 445 2.71 3.77 -27.00
CA TRP A 445 3.41 5.04 -26.86
C TRP A 445 4.83 4.87 -26.35
N LEU A 446 5.07 3.97 -25.37
CA LEU A 446 6.41 3.63 -24.91
C LEU A 446 7.30 3.21 -26.08
N GLY A 447 6.85 2.25 -26.90
CA GLY A 447 7.60 1.82 -28.08
C GLY A 447 7.90 2.98 -29.03
N ARG A 448 6.89 3.79 -29.35
CA ARG A 448 7.06 4.97 -30.24
C ARG A 448 8.04 6.00 -29.69
N TYR A 449 8.01 6.28 -28.38
CA TYR A 449 8.91 7.25 -27.77
C TYR A 449 10.35 6.73 -27.72
N ILE A 450 10.56 5.44 -27.47
CA ILE A 450 11.90 4.83 -27.52
C ILE A 450 12.47 4.88 -28.93
N GLU A 451 11.72 4.42 -29.93
CA GLU A 451 12.13 4.45 -31.35
C GLU A 451 12.45 5.88 -31.80
N ARG A 452 11.56 6.84 -31.48
CA ARG A 452 11.78 8.26 -31.83
C ARG A 452 13.02 8.83 -31.13
N SER A 453 13.26 8.47 -29.88
CA SER A 453 14.45 8.92 -29.14
C SER A 453 15.72 8.36 -29.77
N GLU A 454 15.72 7.06 -30.11
CA GLU A 454 16.85 6.42 -30.78
C GLU A 454 17.15 7.06 -32.13
N ASP A 455 16.13 7.23 -32.99
CA ASP A 455 16.27 7.87 -34.31
C ASP A 455 16.81 9.30 -34.18
N THR A 456 16.23 10.08 -33.26
CA THR A 456 16.66 11.46 -33.00
C THR A 456 18.12 11.53 -32.56
N VAL A 457 18.53 10.66 -31.63
CA VAL A 457 19.92 10.58 -31.15
C VAL A 457 20.87 10.19 -32.28
N ARG A 458 20.47 9.26 -33.16
CA ARG A 458 21.28 8.85 -34.33
C ARG A 458 21.45 10.00 -35.33
N ILE A 459 20.40 10.75 -35.63
CA ILE A 459 20.45 11.90 -36.54
C ILE A 459 21.28 13.04 -35.93
N LEU A 460 21.05 13.40 -34.66
CA LEU A 460 21.81 14.43 -33.96
C LEU A 460 23.31 14.08 -33.88
N ARG A 461 23.64 12.80 -33.63
CA ARG A 461 25.03 12.35 -33.68
C ARG A 461 25.63 12.57 -35.06
N ALA A 462 24.91 12.22 -36.13
CA ALA A 462 25.40 12.41 -37.50
C ALA A 462 25.56 13.90 -37.85
N TYR A 463 24.63 14.74 -37.42
CA TYR A 463 24.68 16.20 -37.58
C TYR A 463 25.92 16.78 -36.89
N HIS A 464 26.13 16.47 -35.60
CA HIS A 464 27.25 17.03 -34.84
C HIS A 464 28.62 16.49 -35.27
N VAL A 465 28.71 15.22 -35.71
CA VAL A 465 29.93 14.68 -36.34
C VAL A 465 30.30 15.52 -37.56
N ARG A 466 29.33 15.76 -38.45
CA ARG A 466 29.57 16.52 -39.68
C ARG A 466 29.85 18.00 -39.40
N LEU A 467 29.16 18.61 -38.45
CA LEU A 467 29.41 19.99 -38.02
C LEU A 467 30.83 20.14 -37.45
N ALA A 468 31.32 19.17 -36.68
CA ALA A 468 32.69 19.18 -36.16
C ALA A 468 33.74 19.05 -37.27
N GLU A 469 33.46 18.29 -38.33
CA GLU A 469 34.34 18.15 -39.49
C GLU A 469 34.40 19.42 -40.37
N THR A 470 33.26 20.07 -40.62
CA THR A 470 33.16 21.17 -41.60
C THR A 470 33.22 22.56 -40.96
N SER A 471 32.81 22.69 -39.70
CA SER A 471 32.60 23.98 -39.01
C SER A 471 31.67 24.95 -39.75
N ASP A 472 30.85 24.44 -40.69
CA ASP A 472 29.92 25.23 -41.51
C ASP A 472 28.49 24.70 -41.32
N PRO A 473 27.65 25.38 -40.51
CA PRO A 473 26.27 24.96 -40.24
C PRO A 473 25.32 25.18 -41.42
N ASP A 474 25.69 25.99 -42.43
CA ASP A 474 24.86 26.34 -43.58
C ASP A 474 25.09 25.42 -44.79
N MET A 475 25.92 24.39 -44.62
CA MET A 475 26.08 23.34 -45.62
C MET A 475 24.71 22.73 -45.97
N PRO A 476 24.38 22.50 -47.26
CA PRO A 476 23.04 22.07 -47.67
C PRO A 476 22.48 20.87 -46.90
N LEU A 477 23.31 19.85 -46.63
CA LEU A 477 22.89 18.67 -45.87
C LEU A 477 22.56 18.99 -44.39
N LEU A 478 23.32 19.88 -43.76
CA LEU A 478 23.08 20.27 -42.36
C LEU A 478 21.86 21.18 -42.25
N ALA A 479 21.67 22.08 -43.22
CA ALA A 479 20.45 22.87 -43.35
C ALA A 479 19.22 21.96 -43.54
N ASP A 480 19.28 20.98 -44.44
CA ASP A 480 18.18 20.03 -44.65
C ASP A 480 17.86 19.21 -43.37
N ILE A 481 18.89 18.77 -42.63
CA ILE A 481 18.69 18.04 -41.36
C ILE A 481 18.06 18.94 -40.30
N ARG A 482 18.52 20.18 -40.16
CA ARG A 482 17.95 21.17 -39.23
C ARG A 482 16.47 21.41 -39.55
N ASP A 483 16.16 21.69 -40.80
CA ASP A 483 14.80 22.00 -41.25
C ASP A 483 13.88 20.77 -41.12
N HIS A 484 14.42 19.55 -41.26
CA HIS A 484 13.68 18.31 -41.00
C HIS A 484 13.37 18.10 -39.52
N LEU A 485 14.28 18.48 -38.62
CA LEU A 485 14.20 18.25 -37.18
C LEU A 485 13.39 19.32 -36.43
N GLU A 486 13.37 20.56 -36.95
CA GLU A 486 12.65 21.70 -36.34
C GLU A 486 11.17 21.41 -36.03
N PRO A 487 10.35 20.80 -36.92
CA PRO A 487 8.95 20.49 -36.63
C PRO A 487 8.73 19.53 -35.45
N PHE A 488 9.77 18.77 -35.08
CA PHE A 488 9.74 17.85 -33.94
C PHE A 488 10.22 18.51 -32.64
N GLY A 489 10.50 19.82 -32.64
CA GLY A 489 11.04 20.54 -31.49
C GLY A 489 12.50 20.18 -31.19
N ILE A 490 13.25 19.72 -32.21
CA ILE A 490 14.65 19.34 -32.10
C ILE A 490 15.50 20.48 -32.68
N ASP A 491 15.92 21.38 -31.80
CA ASP A 491 16.86 22.46 -32.13
C ASP A 491 18.31 21.94 -32.14
N VAL A 492 18.90 21.86 -33.33
CA VAL A 492 20.27 21.34 -33.55
C VAL A 492 21.37 22.27 -33.06
N GLU A 493 21.07 23.54 -32.75
CA GLU A 493 22.04 24.46 -32.14
C GLU A 493 22.29 24.10 -30.66
N THR A 494 21.32 23.45 -30.04
CA THR A 494 21.44 22.93 -28.68
C THR A 494 22.00 21.50 -28.71
N ALA A 495 23.05 21.24 -27.93
CA ALA A 495 23.70 19.92 -27.91
C ALA A 495 22.76 18.77 -27.53
N ILE A 496 21.88 19.02 -26.55
CA ILE A 496 20.82 18.12 -26.10
C ILE A 496 19.49 18.88 -26.19
N PRO A 497 18.73 18.70 -27.28
CA PRO A 497 17.51 19.46 -27.52
C PRO A 497 16.39 19.07 -26.53
N SER A 498 15.55 20.05 -26.16
CA SER A 498 14.43 19.82 -25.22
C SER A 498 13.41 18.80 -25.75
N GLY A 499 13.19 18.73 -27.08
CA GLY A 499 12.33 17.71 -27.68
C GLY A 499 12.83 16.28 -27.49
N LEU A 500 14.15 16.05 -27.44
CA LEU A 500 14.74 14.74 -27.14
C LEU A 500 14.48 14.35 -25.68
N ILE A 501 14.73 15.29 -24.76
CA ILE A 501 14.45 15.12 -23.32
C ILE A 501 12.97 14.79 -23.11
N GLY A 502 12.08 15.60 -23.70
CA GLY A 502 10.63 15.39 -23.59
C GLY A 502 10.16 14.06 -24.16
N THR A 503 10.78 13.55 -25.23
CA THR A 503 10.46 12.23 -25.79
C THR A 503 10.88 11.11 -24.83
N LEU A 504 12.09 11.17 -24.25
CA LEU A 504 12.56 10.19 -23.26
C LEU A 504 11.74 10.24 -21.97
N ASP A 505 11.36 11.41 -21.50
CA ASP A 505 10.50 11.56 -20.32
C ASP A 505 9.09 11.05 -20.58
N SER A 506 8.58 11.21 -21.80
CA SER A 506 7.31 10.60 -22.21
C SER A 506 7.40 9.07 -22.23
N ALA A 507 8.54 8.51 -22.63
CA ALA A 507 8.78 7.06 -22.50
C ALA A 507 8.79 6.63 -21.03
N VAL A 508 9.51 7.34 -20.15
CA VAL A 508 9.52 7.08 -18.69
C VAL A 508 8.11 7.15 -18.12
N TYR A 509 7.32 8.16 -18.51
CA TYR A 509 5.95 8.33 -18.08
C TYR A 509 5.08 7.13 -18.51
N SER A 510 5.09 6.77 -19.80
CA SER A 510 4.32 5.63 -20.31
C SER A 510 4.72 4.32 -19.66
N ALA A 511 6.02 4.07 -19.45
CA ALA A 511 6.49 2.89 -18.71
C ALA A 511 6.03 2.89 -17.24
N GLY A 512 5.95 4.08 -16.63
CA GLY A 512 5.48 4.27 -15.26
C GLY A 512 3.99 3.91 -15.07
N GLN A 513 3.18 4.01 -16.12
CA GLN A 513 1.77 3.62 -16.10
C GLN A 513 1.55 2.10 -16.15
N ILE A 514 2.57 1.33 -16.55
CA ILE A 514 2.50 -0.12 -16.78
C ILE A 514 3.55 -0.90 -15.97
N ARG A 515 3.87 -0.44 -14.76
CA ARG A 515 4.94 -1.05 -13.92
C ARG A 515 4.71 -2.53 -13.58
N ASP A 516 3.49 -3.01 -13.58
CA ASP A 516 3.14 -4.42 -13.39
C ASP A 516 3.58 -5.30 -14.58
N ARG A 517 3.71 -4.69 -15.76
CA ARG A 517 4.03 -5.35 -17.04
C ARG A 517 5.40 -4.98 -17.61
N PHE A 518 6.08 -4.03 -17.00
CA PHE A 518 7.42 -3.62 -17.38
C PHE A 518 8.47 -4.27 -16.46
N SER A 519 9.59 -4.71 -17.03
CA SER A 519 10.62 -5.38 -16.23
C SER A 519 11.30 -4.37 -15.28
N PRO A 520 11.72 -4.78 -14.08
CA PRO A 520 12.47 -3.90 -13.18
C PRO A 520 13.76 -3.38 -13.81
N ASP A 521 14.46 -4.24 -14.56
CA ASP A 521 15.71 -3.89 -15.23
C ASP A 521 15.47 -2.88 -16.37
N GLY A 522 14.41 -3.08 -17.16
CA GLY A 522 14.00 -2.14 -18.21
C GLY A 522 13.61 -0.78 -17.62
N TRP A 523 12.92 -0.77 -16.48
CA TRP A 523 12.59 0.45 -15.75
C TRP A 523 13.83 1.20 -15.26
N LEU A 524 14.79 0.48 -14.68
CA LEU A 524 16.05 1.06 -14.22
C LEU A 524 16.86 1.63 -15.38
N ALA A 525 16.98 0.88 -16.48
CA ALA A 525 17.67 1.35 -17.69
C ALA A 525 17.03 2.61 -18.26
N LEU A 526 15.69 2.65 -18.37
CA LEU A 526 14.98 3.81 -18.89
C LEU A 526 15.11 5.04 -17.98
N LYS A 527 15.08 4.85 -16.66
CA LYS A 527 15.35 5.93 -15.69
C LYS A 527 16.79 6.43 -15.77
N ASP A 528 17.75 5.53 -15.94
CA ASP A 528 19.16 5.90 -16.06
C ASP A 528 19.42 6.69 -17.35
N LEU A 529 18.77 6.31 -18.46
CA LEU A 529 18.78 7.07 -19.71
C LEU A 529 18.21 8.49 -19.54
N SER A 530 17.02 8.62 -18.93
CA SER A 530 16.43 9.95 -18.66
C SER A 530 17.30 10.77 -17.70
N LYS A 531 17.87 10.17 -16.65
CA LYS A 531 18.80 10.87 -15.75
C LYS A 531 20.06 11.35 -16.49
N THR A 532 20.62 10.50 -17.34
CA THR A 532 21.84 10.78 -18.10
C THR A 532 21.61 11.90 -19.11
N ILE A 533 20.49 11.90 -19.85
CA ILE A 533 20.20 12.96 -20.83
C ILE A 533 20.02 14.32 -20.17
N HIS A 534 19.39 14.37 -18.98
CA HIS A 534 19.25 15.61 -18.21
C HIS A 534 20.60 16.14 -17.73
N GLN A 535 21.50 15.25 -17.30
CA GLN A 535 22.85 15.63 -16.92
C GLN A 535 23.61 16.19 -18.13
N PHE A 536 23.53 15.53 -19.28
CA PHE A 536 24.16 16.00 -20.51
C PHE A 536 23.62 17.36 -20.97
N ALA A 537 22.33 17.61 -20.82
CA ALA A 537 21.74 18.90 -21.19
C ALA A 537 22.36 20.11 -20.48
N THR A 538 22.98 19.89 -19.30
CA THR A 538 23.64 20.97 -18.53
C THR A 538 25.16 21.03 -18.72
N THR A 539 25.77 20.01 -19.32
CA THR A 539 27.23 19.82 -19.33
C THR A 539 27.85 19.70 -20.71
N VAL A 540 27.06 19.41 -21.74
CA VAL A 540 27.53 19.07 -23.08
C VAL A 540 27.36 20.26 -24.04
N ALA A 541 28.42 20.59 -24.78
CA ALA A 541 28.40 21.61 -25.82
C ALA A 541 28.14 20.99 -27.22
N PRO A 542 27.65 21.77 -28.21
CA PRO A 542 27.46 21.29 -29.58
C PRO A 542 28.78 20.84 -30.23
N GLY A 543 28.71 19.87 -31.15
CA GLY A 543 29.88 19.35 -31.90
C GLY A 543 30.43 18.03 -31.31
N ASP A 544 31.74 17.97 -31.05
CA ASP A 544 32.42 16.74 -30.57
C ASP A 544 31.87 16.23 -29.23
N ASP A 545 31.53 17.14 -28.32
CA ASP A 545 30.94 16.78 -27.01
C ASP A 545 29.55 16.17 -27.19
N ALA A 546 28.69 16.78 -28.03
CA ALA A 546 27.39 16.23 -28.37
C ALA A 546 27.51 14.86 -29.05
N THR A 547 28.46 14.67 -29.96
CA THR A 547 28.73 13.37 -30.60
C THR A 547 29.06 12.28 -29.59
N ARG A 548 29.92 12.58 -28.60
CA ARG A 548 30.26 11.64 -27.52
C ARG A 548 29.05 11.34 -26.66
N ALA A 549 28.29 12.36 -26.27
CA ALA A 549 27.08 12.21 -25.46
C ALA A 549 26.04 11.32 -26.15
N MET A 550 25.73 11.56 -27.43
CA MET A 550 24.81 10.73 -28.22
C MET A 550 25.32 9.29 -28.39
N THR A 551 26.64 9.09 -28.44
CA THR A 551 27.23 7.74 -28.48
C THR A 551 27.04 6.99 -27.17
N VAL A 552 27.09 7.68 -26.03
CA VAL A 552 26.78 7.10 -24.72
C VAL A 552 25.30 6.74 -24.64
N MET A 553 24.41 7.62 -25.11
CA MET A 553 22.95 7.36 -25.09
C MET A 553 22.51 6.17 -25.95
N LEU A 554 23.24 5.85 -27.02
CA LEU A 554 22.95 4.70 -27.90
C LEU A 554 23.52 3.37 -27.40
N ARG A 555 24.40 3.39 -26.40
CA ARG A 555 24.93 2.19 -25.76
C ARG A 555 24.04 1.82 -24.60
#